data_AF-B3SEW1-F1
#
_entry.id   AF-B3SEW1-F1
#
_cell.length_a   1.000
_cell.length_b   1.000
_cell.length_c   1.000
_cell.angle_alpha   90.00
_cell.angle_beta   90.00
_cell.angle_gamma   90.00
#
_symmetry.space_group_name_H-M   'P 1'
#
loop_
_entity.id
_entity.type
_entity.pdbx_description
1 polymer ?
#
loop_
_entity_poly.entity_id
_entity_poly.type
_entity_poly.pdbx_seq_one_letter_code
_entity_poly.pdbx_strand_id
1 'polypeptide(L)'
;MLSSVAYHEGLRPPQYVWIGPGWFPGQYWWRNREDGDLIVGNITCNNTVMDFMAEGYFSTDPPLTWDGNKTTVSNMTSEEWIKAYNTYRKYDLYAKYAGGYNFAGYVYDATWAVALTLNNSIQRLAKKN
;
A
#
# COMPACT_ATOMS: atom_id res chain seq x y z
N MET A 1 16.08 -7.50 11.00
CA MET A 1 15.71 -8.02 12.34
C MET A 1 15.39 -9.52 12.26
N LEU A 2 14.20 -9.94 11.82
CA LEU A 2 13.88 -11.38 11.68
C LEU A 2 14.83 -12.12 10.73
N SER A 3 15.09 -11.57 9.54
CA SER A 3 15.95 -12.18 8.51
C SER A 3 17.39 -12.41 8.98
N SER A 4 17.87 -11.56 9.90
CA SER A 4 19.21 -11.65 10.50
C SER A 4 19.36 -12.91 11.35
N VAL A 5 18.38 -13.17 12.23
CA VAL A 5 18.35 -14.39 13.05
C VAL A 5 18.17 -15.61 12.17
N ALA A 6 17.22 -15.57 11.24
CA ALA A 6 16.95 -16.67 10.31
C ALA A 6 18.18 -17.08 9.47
N TYR A 7 19.00 -16.12 9.05
CA TYR A 7 20.26 -16.40 8.37
C TYR A 7 21.24 -17.20 9.27
N HIS A 8 21.39 -16.84 10.54
CA HIS A 8 22.27 -17.54 11.47
C HIS A 8 21.75 -18.95 11.83
N GLU A 9 20.43 -19.13 11.95
CA GLU A 9 19.77 -20.44 12.13
C GLU A 9 19.72 -21.30 10.84
N GLY A 10 20.31 -20.84 9.73
CA GLY A 10 20.39 -21.60 8.47
C GLY A 10 19.11 -21.61 7.62
N LEU A 11 18.08 -20.83 8.00
CA LEU A 11 16.82 -20.68 7.28
C LEU A 11 16.99 -19.73 6.07
N ARG A 12 17.73 -20.18 5.05
CA ARG A 12 18.21 -19.35 3.92
C ARG A 12 17.54 -19.69 2.58
N PRO A 13 17.43 -18.73 1.64
CA PRO A 13 17.18 -19.04 0.23
C PRO A 13 18.32 -19.91 -0.37
N PRO A 14 18.03 -20.74 -1.39
CA PRO A 14 16.71 -20.99 -2.00
C PRO A 14 15.87 -22.05 -1.26
N GLN A 15 16.37 -22.70 -0.21
CA GLN A 15 15.63 -23.74 0.53
C GLN A 15 14.37 -23.21 1.22
N TYR A 16 14.39 -21.93 1.62
CA TYR A 16 13.27 -21.24 2.26
C TYR A 16 12.90 -19.98 1.46
N VAL A 17 11.60 -19.74 1.31
CA VAL A 17 11.02 -18.58 0.62
C VAL A 17 10.22 -17.76 1.62
N TRP A 18 10.47 -16.45 1.65
CA TRP A 18 9.76 -15.52 2.52
C TRP A 18 8.51 -14.96 1.83
N ILE A 19 7.39 -14.92 2.56
CA ILE A 19 6.16 -14.22 2.16
C ILE A 19 5.84 -13.22 3.26
N GLY A 20 5.59 -11.96 2.91
CA GLY A 20 5.30 -10.91 3.88
C GLY A 20 4.47 -9.74 3.33
N PRO A 21 4.24 -8.69 4.14
CA PRO A 21 3.57 -7.48 3.69
C PRO A 21 4.31 -6.74 2.57
N GLY A 22 3.54 -6.06 1.70
CA GLY A 22 4.07 -5.14 0.68
C GLY A 22 4.14 -3.67 1.12
N TRP A 23 3.37 -3.27 2.14
CA TRP A 23 3.29 -1.88 2.63
C TRP A 23 4.52 -1.39 3.44
N PHE A 24 5.69 -2.00 3.26
CA PHE A 24 6.93 -1.53 3.89
C PHE A 24 7.48 -0.27 3.18
N PRO A 25 7.92 0.76 3.93
CA PRO A 25 8.20 2.07 3.33
C PRO A 25 9.58 2.18 2.68
N GLY A 26 9.58 2.16 1.34
CA GLY A 26 10.69 2.61 0.50
C GLY A 26 11.58 1.49 -0.06
N GLN A 27 12.47 1.88 -0.97
CA GLN A 27 13.46 0.98 -1.57
C GLN A 27 14.46 0.53 -0.49
N TYR A 28 14.83 -0.76 -0.50
CA TYR A 28 15.74 -1.38 0.48
C TYR A 28 15.31 -1.22 1.95
N TRP A 29 14.00 -1.27 2.26
CA TRP A 29 13.48 -1.13 3.63
C TRP A 29 14.08 -2.12 4.64
N TRP A 30 14.64 -3.25 4.17
CA TRP A 30 15.31 -4.29 4.96
C TRP A 30 16.77 -3.98 5.34
N ARG A 31 17.42 -3.02 4.68
CA ARG A 31 18.81 -2.61 4.95
C ARG A 31 18.90 -1.67 6.16
N ASN A 32 20.09 -1.60 6.77
CA ASN A 32 20.45 -0.44 7.58
C ASN A 32 20.67 0.77 6.66
N ARG A 33 20.09 1.93 7.01
CA ARG A 33 20.14 3.17 6.23
C ARG A 33 21.46 3.94 6.35
N GLU A 34 22.25 3.63 7.37
CA GLU A 34 23.55 4.28 7.64
C GLU A 34 24.73 3.47 7.09
N ASP A 35 24.44 2.44 6.27
CA ASP A 35 25.37 1.44 5.70
C ASP A 35 26.27 0.67 6.69
N GLY A 36 26.17 0.93 7.99
CA GLY A 36 26.74 0.12 9.06
C GLY A 36 25.98 -1.18 9.33
N ASP A 37 26.55 -2.04 10.16
CA ASP A 37 25.94 -3.33 10.52
C ASP A 37 24.59 -3.19 11.25
N LEU A 38 23.68 -4.12 10.95
CA LEU A 38 22.44 -4.31 11.69
C LEU A 38 22.68 -5.29 12.85
N ILE A 39 22.62 -4.78 14.08
CA ILE A 39 22.78 -5.56 15.31
C ILE A 39 21.40 -5.97 15.86
N VAL A 40 21.22 -7.26 16.14
CA VAL A 40 20.00 -7.86 16.68
C VAL A 40 20.38 -8.73 17.88
N GLY A 41 20.40 -8.13 19.07
CA GLY A 41 20.95 -8.76 20.27
C GLY A 41 22.46 -9.01 20.09
N ASN A 42 22.87 -10.28 20.13
CA ASN A 42 24.27 -10.68 19.93
C ASN A 42 24.60 -11.04 18.47
N ILE A 43 23.68 -10.87 17.53
CA ILE A 43 23.85 -11.18 16.10
C ILE A 43 24.12 -9.89 15.32
N THR A 44 25.16 -9.88 14.49
CA THR A 44 25.56 -8.75 13.64
C THR A 44 25.45 -9.16 12.18
N CYS A 45 24.75 -8.38 11.35
CA CYS A 45 24.58 -8.64 9.92
C CYS A 45 24.75 -7.37 9.09
N ASN A 46 25.57 -7.41 8.04
CA ASN A 46 25.72 -6.31 7.09
C ASN A 46 24.60 -6.26 6.05
N ASN A 47 24.55 -5.18 5.25
CA ASN A 47 23.56 -5.01 4.19
C ASN A 47 23.60 -6.13 3.13
N THR A 48 24.77 -6.73 2.85
CA THR A 48 24.90 -7.87 1.91
C THR A 48 24.15 -9.12 2.39
N VAL A 49 24.22 -9.46 3.68
CA VAL A 49 23.44 -10.57 4.27
C VAL A 49 21.95 -10.26 4.22
N MET A 50 21.56 -9.00 4.47
CA MET A 50 20.16 -8.58 4.42
C MET A 50 19.59 -8.61 2.99
N ASP A 51 20.37 -8.28 1.97
CA ASP A 51 19.97 -8.39 0.56
C ASP A 51 19.82 -9.85 0.12
N PHE A 52 20.79 -10.71 0.44
CA PHE A 52 20.71 -12.16 0.16
C PHE A 52 19.47 -12.80 0.81
N MET A 53 19.11 -12.37 2.02
CA MET A 53 17.91 -12.82 2.71
C MET A 53 16.59 -12.21 2.20
N ALA A 54 16.66 -11.13 1.42
CA ALA A 54 15.51 -10.52 0.75
C ALA A 54 15.33 -11.02 -0.70
N GLU A 55 16.33 -11.71 -1.27
CA GLU A 55 16.25 -12.25 -2.62
C GLU A 55 15.12 -13.29 -2.73
N GLY A 56 14.28 -13.16 -3.77
CA GLY A 56 13.17 -14.07 -4.03
C GLY A 56 11.98 -13.98 -3.06
N TYR A 57 11.92 -12.97 -2.16
CA TYR A 57 10.74 -12.80 -1.30
C TYR A 57 9.50 -12.38 -2.09
N PHE A 58 8.34 -12.87 -1.67
CA PHE A 58 7.04 -12.41 -2.15
C PHE A 58 6.42 -11.43 -1.16
N SER A 59 5.77 -10.39 -1.68
CA SER A 59 5.04 -9.42 -0.88
C SER A 59 3.56 -9.35 -1.27
N THR A 60 2.69 -9.04 -0.30
CA THR A 60 1.25 -8.85 -0.51
C THR A 60 0.81 -7.46 -0.06
N ASP A 61 0.22 -6.69 -0.97
CA ASP A 61 -0.34 -5.36 -0.73
C ASP A 61 -1.74 -5.31 -1.39
N PRO A 62 -2.79 -4.77 -0.74
CA PRO A 62 -4.07 -4.59 -1.39
C PRO A 62 -3.97 -3.58 -2.56
N PRO A 63 -4.58 -3.87 -3.73
CA PRO A 63 -4.48 -3.00 -4.90
C PRO A 63 -5.26 -1.69 -4.69
N LEU A 64 -4.73 -0.58 -5.23
CA LEU A 64 -5.37 0.74 -5.19
C LEU A 64 -6.66 0.80 -6.04
N THR A 65 -6.75 0.01 -7.12
CA THR A 65 -7.91 -0.06 -8.01
C THR A 65 -8.10 -1.47 -8.56
N TRP A 66 -9.33 -1.81 -8.93
CA TRP A 66 -9.67 -3.04 -9.64
C TRP A 66 -10.12 -2.73 -11.07
N ASP A 67 -9.77 -3.61 -12.02
CA ASP A 67 -10.20 -3.63 -13.43
C ASP A 67 -10.26 -2.27 -14.17
N GLY A 68 -9.18 -1.94 -14.91
CA GLY A 68 -9.01 -0.67 -15.60
C GLY A 68 -10.11 -0.26 -16.58
N ASN A 69 -10.84 -1.24 -17.15
CA ASN A 69 -11.76 -1.02 -18.26
C ASN A 69 -13.25 -1.00 -17.89
N LYS A 70 -13.61 -1.27 -16.62
CA LYS A 70 -15.03 -1.27 -16.21
C LYS A 70 -15.46 0.11 -15.71
N THR A 71 -16.53 0.65 -16.31
CA THR A 71 -17.19 1.88 -15.85
C THR A 71 -17.86 1.64 -14.48
N THR A 72 -17.65 2.57 -13.56
CA THR A 72 -18.16 2.51 -12.18
C THR A 72 -19.41 3.39 -11.99
N VAL A 73 -19.95 3.44 -10.77
CA VAL A 73 -21.11 4.28 -10.40
C VAL A 73 -20.93 5.77 -10.69
N SER A 74 -19.70 6.27 -10.77
CA SER A 74 -19.40 7.66 -11.12
C SER A 74 -19.41 7.95 -12.62
N ASN A 75 -19.72 6.94 -13.45
CA ASN A 75 -19.57 6.96 -14.91
C ASN A 75 -18.11 7.24 -15.36
N MET A 76 -17.14 6.74 -14.60
CA MET A 76 -15.70 6.71 -14.94
C MET A 76 -15.15 5.30 -14.77
N THR A 77 -14.12 4.93 -15.54
CA THR A 77 -13.29 3.75 -15.25
C THR A 77 -12.20 4.04 -14.21
N SER A 78 -11.59 2.99 -13.67
CA SER A 78 -10.43 3.10 -12.77
C SER A 78 -9.27 3.88 -13.37
N GLU A 79 -8.99 3.74 -14.67
CA GLU A 79 -7.90 4.46 -15.35
C GLU A 79 -8.21 5.95 -15.56
N GLU A 80 -9.45 6.28 -15.95
CA GLU A 80 -9.90 7.67 -16.08
C GLU A 80 -9.83 8.41 -14.74
N TRP A 81 -10.26 7.75 -13.67
CA TRP A 81 -10.19 8.27 -12.30
C TRP A 81 -8.75 8.45 -11.82
N ILE A 82 -7.84 7.49 -12.05
CA ILE A 82 -6.40 7.62 -11.74
C ILE A 82 -5.80 8.83 -12.47
N LYS A 83 -6.14 9.03 -13.75
CA LYS A 83 -5.66 10.15 -14.57
C LYS A 83 -6.17 11.50 -14.06
N ALA A 84 -7.44 11.59 -13.70
CA ALA A 84 -8.03 12.78 -13.06
C ALA A 84 -7.36 13.06 -11.71
N TYR A 85 -7.24 12.07 -10.82
CA TYR A 85 -6.65 12.22 -9.49
C TYR A 85 -5.19 12.69 -9.53
N ASN A 86 -4.38 12.11 -10.43
CA ASN A 86 -2.98 12.53 -10.64
C ASN A 86 -2.84 13.90 -11.31
N THR A 87 -3.91 14.44 -11.90
CA THR A 87 -3.96 15.83 -12.37
C THR A 87 -4.29 16.76 -11.20
N TYR A 88 -5.36 16.48 -10.44
CA TYR A 88 -5.78 17.30 -9.30
C TYR A 88 -4.72 17.39 -8.19
N ARG A 89 -4.00 16.30 -7.88
CA ARG A 89 -2.91 16.29 -6.87
C ARG A 89 -1.79 17.29 -7.18
N LYS A 90 -1.60 17.68 -8.44
CA LYS A 90 -0.51 18.57 -8.89
C LYS A 90 -0.86 20.06 -8.81
N TYR A 91 -2.10 20.44 -8.56
CA TYR A 91 -2.45 21.86 -8.36
C TYR A 91 -2.11 22.30 -6.93
N ASP A 92 -1.44 23.44 -6.78
CA ASP A 92 -0.96 23.98 -5.49
C ASP A 92 -2.05 24.06 -4.41
N LEU A 93 -3.29 24.37 -4.83
CA LEU A 93 -4.48 24.40 -3.98
C LEU A 93 -4.73 23.09 -3.23
N TYR A 94 -4.41 21.95 -3.85
CA TYR A 94 -4.64 20.60 -3.33
C TYR A 94 -3.35 19.90 -2.90
N ALA A 95 -2.18 20.31 -3.38
CA ALA A 95 -0.89 19.71 -3.04
C ALA A 95 -0.63 19.66 -1.52
N LYS A 96 -0.98 20.74 -0.79
CA LYS A 96 -0.94 20.82 0.69
C LYS A 96 -1.89 19.86 1.43
N TYR A 97 -2.81 19.20 0.73
CA TYR A 97 -3.75 18.21 1.26
C TYR A 97 -3.49 16.80 0.70
N ALA A 98 -2.33 16.56 0.09
CA ALA A 98 -1.97 15.28 -0.51
C ALA A 98 -1.71 14.19 0.54
N GLY A 99 -2.76 13.46 0.94
CA GLY A 99 -2.65 12.25 1.75
C GLY A 99 -1.96 11.08 1.03
N GLY A 100 -1.89 9.92 1.69
CA GLY A 100 -1.27 8.71 1.13
C GLY A 100 -1.94 8.26 -0.17
N TYR A 101 -1.14 8.05 -1.22
CA TYR A 101 -1.64 7.73 -2.57
C TYR A 101 -2.48 6.44 -2.61
N ASN A 102 -2.00 5.38 -1.93
CA ASN A 102 -2.65 4.06 -1.90
C ASN A 102 -4.02 4.06 -1.19
N PHE A 103 -4.39 5.14 -0.47
CA PHE A 103 -5.68 5.26 0.20
C PHE A 103 -6.74 6.04 -0.60
N ALA A 104 -6.37 6.59 -1.76
CA ALA A 104 -7.21 7.50 -2.52
C ALA A 104 -8.53 6.88 -3.03
N GLY A 105 -8.48 5.63 -3.51
CA GLY A 105 -9.67 4.91 -4.01
C GLY A 105 -10.68 4.65 -2.88
N TYR A 106 -10.20 4.13 -1.74
CA TYR A 106 -11.03 3.87 -0.56
C TYR A 106 -11.78 5.12 -0.05
N VAL A 107 -11.16 6.30 -0.08
CA VAL A 107 -11.81 7.57 0.31
C VAL A 107 -12.85 8.01 -0.72
N TYR A 108 -12.58 7.81 -2.01
CA TYR A 108 -13.52 8.09 -3.09
C TYR A 108 -14.78 7.20 -3.01
N ASP A 109 -14.58 5.89 -2.81
CA ASP A 109 -15.66 4.91 -2.68
C ASP A 109 -16.48 5.13 -1.39
N ALA A 110 -15.83 5.45 -0.27
CA ALA A 110 -16.52 5.82 0.97
C ALA A 110 -17.40 7.07 0.79
N THR A 111 -16.95 8.05 0.01
CA THR A 111 -17.73 9.26 -0.31
C THR A 111 -18.97 8.92 -1.14
N TRP A 112 -18.83 8.05 -2.16
CA TRP A 112 -19.96 7.53 -2.93
C TRP A 112 -20.93 6.70 -2.09
N ALA A 113 -20.43 5.83 -1.21
CA ALA A 113 -21.26 5.01 -0.33
C ALA A 113 -22.15 5.88 0.59
N VAL A 114 -21.60 6.97 1.15
CA VAL A 114 -22.36 7.95 1.93
C VAL A 114 -23.42 8.65 1.06
N ALA A 115 -23.05 9.15 -0.12
CA ALA A 115 -23.97 9.85 -1.02
C ALA A 115 -25.16 8.96 -1.45
N LEU A 116 -24.89 7.71 -1.83
CA LEU A 116 -25.91 6.72 -2.19
C LEU A 116 -26.80 6.35 -1.01
N THR A 117 -26.23 6.20 0.19
CA THR A 117 -26.98 5.91 1.43
C THR A 117 -27.94 7.06 1.78
N LEU A 118 -27.49 8.30 1.66
CA LEU A 118 -28.34 9.48 1.86
C LEU A 118 -29.47 9.53 0.82
N ASN A 119 -29.15 9.43 -0.48
CA ASN A 119 -30.15 9.45 -1.55
C ASN A 119 -31.25 8.38 -1.35
N ASN A 120 -30.84 7.14 -1.04
CA ASN A 120 -31.76 6.02 -0.84
C ASN A 120 -32.58 6.12 0.45
N SER A 121 -32.08 6.80 1.49
CA SER A 121 -32.79 6.95 2.76
C SER A 121 -33.77 8.12 2.79
N ILE A 122 -33.50 9.23 2.08
CA ILE A 122 -34.34 10.44 2.04
C ILE A 122 -35.81 10.12 1.75
N GLN A 123 -36.11 9.32 0.71
CA GLN A 123 -37.50 8.98 0.35
C GLN A 123 -38.24 8.16 1.41
N ARG A 124 -37.51 7.43 2.27
CA ARG A 124 -38.09 6.63 3.37
C ARG A 124 -38.28 7.48 4.63
N LEU A 125 -37.39 8.43 4.86
CA LEU A 125 -37.48 9.39 5.98
C LEU A 125 -38.59 10.42 5.74
N ALA A 126 -38.72 10.92 4.50
CA ALA A 126 -39.80 11.84 4.10
C ALA A 126 -41.22 11.22 4.15
N LYS A 127 -41.36 9.91 4.41
CA LYS A 127 -42.63 9.19 4.65
C LYS A 127 -42.85 8.83 6.12
N LYS A 128 -42.01 9.36 7.02
CA LYS A 128 -42.04 9.14 8.47
C LYS A 128 -42.14 10.43 9.30
N ASN A 129 -42.05 11.58 8.64
CA ASN A 129 -42.29 12.91 9.17
C ASN A 129 -43.63 13.42 8.64
#